data_AF-A0A4D4J1D8-F1
#
_entry.id   AF-A0A4D4J1D8-F1
#
_cell.length_a   1.000
_cell.length_b   1.000
_cell.length_c   1.000
_cell.angle_alpha   90.00
_cell.angle_beta   90.00
_cell.angle_gamma   90.00
#
_symmetry.space_group_name_H-M   'P 1'
#
loop_
_entity.id
_entity.type
_entity.pdbx_description
1 polymer ?
#
loop_
_entity_poly.entity_id
_entity_poly.type
_entity_poly.pdbx_seq_one_letter_code
_entity_poly.pdbx_strand_id
1 'polypeptide(L)'
;MTTGYDPRTDDNRAATASDRDLWLRLRAVLVDSPAMTVAPESGGAEAPRETDRVCVPRTVRQIDRLADKVSLALLPPWEPVYPGTAPAVARWLVGVCRSFVQNWSCHPAPTGARLREFHRDVACLVSILDGVVSTAPRAGPAAAGTDQAAER
;
A
#
# COMPACT_ATOMS: atom_id res chain seq x y z
N MET A 1 12.00 -45.34 5.28
CA MET A 1 10.92 -44.36 5.55
C MET A 1 11.44 -42.98 5.17
N THR A 2 11.22 -42.57 3.93
CA THR A 2 11.59 -41.24 3.42
C THR A 2 10.40 -40.32 3.61
N THR A 3 10.49 -39.44 4.60
CA THR A 3 9.55 -38.33 4.80
C THR A 3 9.61 -37.46 3.56
N GLY A 4 8.53 -37.45 2.77
CA GLY A 4 8.41 -36.61 1.59
C GLY A 4 8.50 -35.14 2.00
N TYR A 5 9.63 -34.52 1.70
CA TYR A 5 9.76 -33.07 1.67
C TYR A 5 8.94 -32.57 0.47
N ASP A 6 7.77 -32.00 0.74
CA ASP A 6 6.93 -31.38 -0.28
C ASP A 6 7.21 -29.87 -0.32
N PRO A 7 8.00 -29.38 -1.30
CA PRO A 7 8.35 -27.96 -1.42
C PRO A 7 7.12 -27.06 -1.67
N ARG A 8 5.97 -27.61 -2.10
CA ARG A 8 4.74 -26.83 -2.29
C ARG A 8 4.12 -26.32 -0.99
N THR A 9 4.45 -26.95 0.13
CA THR A 9 3.94 -26.54 1.45
C THR A 9 4.71 -25.35 2.00
N ASP A 10 6.01 -25.23 1.67
CA ASP A 10 6.85 -24.10 2.08
C ASP A 10 6.63 -22.88 1.18
N ASP A 11 6.43 -23.07 -0.13
CA ASP A 11 6.06 -22.00 -1.04
C ASP A 11 4.70 -21.37 -0.67
N ASN A 12 3.73 -22.17 -0.23
CA ASN A 12 2.46 -21.66 0.29
C ASN A 12 2.63 -20.91 1.63
N ARG A 13 3.60 -21.31 2.48
CA ARG A 13 3.85 -20.66 3.77
C ARG A 13 4.57 -19.32 3.61
N ALA A 14 5.46 -19.21 2.63
CA ALA A 14 6.09 -17.95 2.22
C ALA A 14 5.11 -17.04 1.43
N ALA A 15 4.20 -17.62 0.65
CA ALA A 15 3.10 -16.90 -0.01
C ALA A 15 2.03 -16.40 0.98
N THR A 16 2.01 -16.90 2.21
CA THR A 16 1.16 -16.40 3.30
C THR A 16 1.81 -15.32 4.17
N ALA A 17 2.77 -14.54 3.63
CA ALA A 17 2.84 -13.14 4.03
C ALA A 17 1.51 -12.50 3.59
N SER A 18 0.49 -12.63 4.44
CA SER A 18 -0.90 -12.29 4.14
C SER A 18 -0.97 -10.98 3.37
N ASP A 19 -1.81 -10.87 2.34
CA ASP A 19 -2.06 -9.61 1.63
C ASP A 19 -2.19 -8.42 2.60
N ARG A 20 -2.76 -8.67 3.78
CA ARG A 20 -2.83 -7.77 4.93
C ARG A 20 -1.47 -7.24 5.42
N ASP A 21 -0.46 -8.09 5.60
CA ASP A 21 0.89 -7.69 6.01
C ASP A 21 1.57 -6.84 4.94
N LEU A 22 1.33 -7.17 3.67
CA LEU A 22 1.76 -6.33 2.56
C LEU A 22 1.09 -4.96 2.65
N TRP A 23 -0.24 -4.89 2.84
CA TRP A 23 -0.97 -3.63 3.03
C TRP A 23 -0.46 -2.82 4.24
N LEU A 24 -0.16 -3.47 5.36
CA LEU A 24 0.40 -2.84 6.57
C LEU A 24 1.79 -2.25 6.31
N ARG A 25 2.66 -2.96 5.60
CA ARG A 25 3.99 -2.46 5.22
C ARG A 25 3.89 -1.28 4.28
N LEU A 26 2.98 -1.33 3.30
CA LEU A 26 2.73 -0.22 2.36
C LEU A 26 2.20 1.02 3.10
N ARG A 27 1.28 0.83 4.04
CA ARG A 27 0.76 1.89 4.91
C ARG A 27 1.88 2.55 5.73
N ALA A 28 2.72 1.75 6.39
CA ALA A 28 3.82 2.27 7.21
C ALA A 28 4.75 3.19 6.40
N VAL A 29 5.12 2.77 5.19
CA VAL A 29 5.97 3.57 4.28
C VAL A 29 5.36 4.94 3.95
N LEU A 30 4.04 5.03 3.81
CA LEU A 30 3.36 6.29 3.49
C LEU A 30 3.17 7.18 4.72
N VAL A 31 2.88 6.59 5.87
CA VAL A 31 2.78 7.32 7.14
C VAL A 31 4.14 7.93 7.52
N ASP A 32 5.23 7.24 7.23
CA ASP A 32 6.59 7.74 7.47
C ASP A 32 7.07 8.74 6.39
N SER A 33 6.23 9.07 5.41
CA SER A 33 6.61 10.00 4.35
C SER A 33 6.80 11.43 4.92
N PRO A 34 7.72 12.22 4.34
CA PRO A 34 7.94 13.61 4.76
C PRO A 34 6.66 14.46 4.73
N ALA A 35 5.73 14.13 3.83
CA ALA A 35 4.45 14.82 3.70
C ALA A 35 3.48 14.57 4.88
N MET A 36 3.63 13.45 5.59
CA MET A 36 2.82 13.12 6.76
C MET A 36 3.48 13.54 8.07
N THR A 37 4.82 13.66 8.09
CA THR A 37 5.59 14.08 9.26
C THR A 37 5.71 15.59 9.39
N VAL A 38 5.66 16.32 8.26
CA VAL A 38 5.60 17.78 8.26
C VAL A 38 4.12 18.19 8.33
N ALA A 39 3.68 18.62 9.51
CA ALA A 39 2.36 19.20 9.67
C ALA A 39 2.24 20.47 8.82
N PRO A 40 1.17 20.65 8.03
CA PRO A 40 0.93 21.92 7.36
C PRO A 40 0.69 22.98 8.45
N GLU A 41 1.62 23.93 8.58
CA GLU A 41 1.44 25.03 9.52
C GLU A 41 0.15 25.78 9.17
N SER A 42 -0.76 25.82 10.13
CA SER A 42 -2.09 26.41 9.98
C SER A 42 -1.96 27.93 10.08
N GLY A 43 -1.61 28.60 8.99
CA GLY A 43 -1.76 30.05 8.92
C GLY A 43 -0.78 30.77 8.00
N GLY A 44 -1.34 31.50 7.04
CA GLY A 44 -0.62 32.56 6.34
C GLY A 44 -0.20 32.23 4.91
N ALA A 45 -0.18 33.27 4.08
CA ALA A 45 0.39 33.28 2.73
C ALA A 45 1.94 33.22 2.79
N GLU A 46 2.49 32.29 3.56
CA GLU A 46 3.93 32.12 3.66
C GLU A 46 4.42 31.32 2.44
N ALA A 47 5.55 31.77 1.89
CA ALA A 47 6.19 31.08 0.78
C ALA A 47 6.57 29.65 1.20
N PRO A 48 6.45 28.65 0.31
CA PRO A 48 6.85 27.28 0.61
C PRO A 48 8.29 27.25 1.09
N ARG A 49 8.55 26.59 2.23
CA ARG A 49 9.89 26.44 2.76
C ARG A 49 10.71 25.59 1.79
N GLU A 50 12.03 25.71 1.86
CA GLU A 50 12.93 24.90 1.03
C GLU A 50 12.74 23.39 1.29
N THR A 51 12.41 23.03 2.53
CA THR A 51 12.00 21.67 2.93
C THR A 51 10.77 21.17 2.15
N ASP A 52 9.80 22.04 1.85
CA ASP A 52 8.57 21.68 1.12
C ASP A 52 8.85 21.40 -0.37
N ARG A 53 9.80 22.15 -0.95
CA ARG A 53 10.24 21.96 -2.33
C ARG A 53 10.91 20.60 -2.55
N VAL A 54 11.54 20.05 -1.52
CA VAL A 54 12.15 18.70 -1.54
C VAL A 54 11.14 17.61 -1.13
N CYS A 55 10.19 17.95 -0.25
CA CYS A 55 9.17 17.03 0.26
C CYS A 55 8.26 16.47 -0.83
N VAL A 56 7.72 17.34 -1.71
CA VAL A 56 6.77 16.93 -2.75
C VAL A 56 7.39 15.94 -3.74
N PRO A 57 8.53 16.23 -4.42
CA PRO A 57 9.13 15.29 -5.37
C PRO A 57 9.58 13.99 -4.71
N ARG A 58 10.05 14.05 -3.46
CA ARG A 58 10.46 12.86 -2.70
C ARG A 58 9.27 11.94 -2.41
N THR A 59 8.18 12.51 -1.93
CA THR A 59 6.95 11.77 -1.61
C THR A 59 6.31 11.20 -2.88
N VAL A 60 6.28 11.97 -3.98
CA VAL A 60 5.83 11.48 -5.30
C VAL A 60 6.66 10.26 -5.75
N ARG A 61 7.99 10.32 -5.65
CA ARG A 61 8.86 9.16 -5.97
C ARG A 61 8.62 7.97 -5.05
N GLN A 62 8.28 8.19 -3.79
CA GLN A 62 7.95 7.10 -2.86
C GLN A 62 6.64 6.43 -3.24
N ILE A 63 5.61 7.20 -3.62
CA ILE A 63 4.31 6.69 -4.08
C ILE A 63 4.44 5.95 -5.42
N ASP A 64 5.28 6.45 -6.34
CA ASP A 64 5.56 5.78 -7.61
C ASP A 64 6.19 4.39 -7.40
N ARG A 65 7.24 4.32 -6.57
CA ARG A 65 7.86 3.05 -6.16
C ARG A 65 6.91 2.12 -5.43
N LEU A 66 5.94 2.66 -4.70
CA LEU A 66 4.90 1.89 -4.03
C LEU A 66 4.00 1.20 -5.05
N ALA A 67 3.54 1.94 -6.05
CA ALA A 67 2.70 1.44 -7.13
C ALA A 67 3.41 0.30 -7.89
N ASP A 68 4.69 0.46 -8.18
CA ASP A 68 5.49 -0.59 -8.83
C ASP A 68 5.59 -1.85 -7.98
N LYS A 69 5.88 -1.72 -6.67
CA LYS A 69 5.95 -2.87 -5.75
C LYS A 69 4.62 -3.61 -5.66
N VAL A 70 3.50 -2.88 -5.56
CA VAL A 70 2.17 -3.49 -5.53
C VAL A 70 1.87 -4.20 -6.84
N SER A 71 2.21 -3.58 -7.97
CA SER A 71 2.03 -4.19 -9.29
C SER A 71 2.85 -5.47 -9.44
N LEU A 72 4.10 -5.50 -8.98
CA LEU A 72 4.96 -6.67 -9.05
C LEU A 72 4.51 -7.79 -8.10
N ALA A 73 4.01 -7.44 -6.91
CA ALA A 73 3.65 -8.41 -5.88
C ALA A 73 2.26 -9.03 -6.10
N LEU A 74 1.28 -8.25 -6.57
CA LEU A 74 -0.14 -8.65 -6.58
C LEU A 74 -0.78 -8.68 -7.97
N LEU A 75 -0.08 -8.25 -9.02
CA LEU A 75 -0.62 -8.20 -10.39
C LEU A 75 0.30 -8.94 -11.37
N PRO A 76 0.45 -10.28 -11.24
CA PRO A 76 1.18 -11.06 -12.24
C PRO A 76 0.52 -10.88 -13.63
N PRO A 77 1.32 -10.76 -14.70
CA PRO A 77 0.82 -10.31 -16.01
C PRO A 77 -0.12 -11.29 -16.71
N TRP A 78 -0.27 -12.51 -16.19
CA TRP A 78 -1.03 -13.60 -16.80
C TRP A 78 -2.34 -13.92 -16.07
N GLU A 79 -2.59 -13.31 -14.90
CA GLU A 79 -3.70 -13.73 -14.04
C GLU A 79 -4.93 -12.84 -14.21
N PRO A 80 -6.11 -13.43 -14.50
CA PRO A 80 -7.35 -12.67 -14.57
C PRO A 80 -7.70 -12.12 -13.19
N VAL A 81 -8.02 -10.83 -13.14
CA VAL A 81 -8.37 -10.14 -11.90
C VAL A 81 -9.88 -10.04 -11.78
N TYR A 82 -10.43 -10.67 -10.74
CA TYR A 82 -11.87 -10.70 -10.49
C TYR A 82 -12.27 -9.66 -9.45
N PRO A 83 -13.44 -9.01 -9.59
CA PRO A 83 -13.96 -8.07 -8.60
C PRO A 83 -14.03 -8.68 -7.20
N GLY A 84 -13.70 -7.90 -6.17
CA GLY A 84 -13.73 -8.34 -4.77
C GLY A 84 -12.50 -9.12 -4.30
N THR A 85 -11.49 -9.32 -5.16
CA THR A 85 -10.23 -9.97 -4.79
C THR A 85 -9.14 -8.96 -4.43
N ALA A 86 -8.13 -9.39 -3.67
CA ALA A 86 -6.96 -8.55 -3.34
C ALA A 86 -6.23 -8.02 -4.60
N PRO A 87 -6.04 -8.81 -5.69
CA PRO A 87 -5.55 -8.29 -6.97
C PRO A 87 -6.43 -7.19 -7.58
N ALA A 88 -7.76 -7.23 -7.44
CA ALA A 88 -8.63 -6.17 -7.94
C ALA A 88 -8.44 -4.86 -7.17
N VAL A 89 -8.34 -4.96 -5.84
CA VAL A 89 -8.02 -3.83 -4.98
C VAL A 89 -6.62 -3.28 -5.28
N ALA A 90 -5.64 -4.16 -5.50
CA ALA A 90 -4.28 -3.79 -5.88
C ALA A 90 -4.23 -3.06 -7.22
N ARG A 91 -4.93 -3.54 -8.24
CA ARG A 91 -5.02 -2.89 -9.56
C ARG A 91 -5.65 -1.50 -9.45
N TRP A 92 -6.72 -1.39 -8.69
CA TRP A 92 -7.36 -0.10 -8.44
C TRP A 92 -6.41 0.86 -7.70
N LEU A 93 -5.76 0.41 -6.63
CA LEU A 93 -4.81 1.21 -5.85
C LEU A 93 -3.63 1.69 -6.71
N VAL A 94 -3.05 0.81 -7.54
CA VAL A 94 -1.99 1.19 -8.50
C VAL A 94 -2.49 2.29 -9.44
N GLY A 95 -3.73 2.22 -9.92
CA GLY A 95 -4.35 3.27 -10.72
C GLY A 95 -4.45 4.61 -9.97
N VAL A 96 -4.87 4.58 -8.70
CA VAL A 96 -4.93 5.77 -7.85
C VAL A 96 -3.53 6.38 -7.64
N CYS A 97 -2.54 5.56 -7.29
CA CYS A 97 -1.15 6.01 -7.10
C CYS A 97 -0.56 6.62 -8.39
N ARG A 98 -0.78 6.00 -9.55
CA ARG A 98 -0.31 6.54 -10.84
C ARG A 98 -0.97 7.86 -11.19
N SER A 99 -2.26 7.99 -10.91
CA SER A 99 -3.00 9.24 -11.12
C SER A 99 -2.48 10.36 -10.21
N PHE A 100 -2.20 10.04 -8.95
CA PHE A 100 -1.54 10.95 -8.00
C PHE A 100 -0.17 11.39 -8.51
N VAL A 101 0.68 10.44 -8.92
CA VAL A 101 2.03 10.72 -9.43
C VAL A 101 1.93 11.62 -10.65
N GLN A 102 1.08 11.30 -11.62
CA GLN A 102 0.90 12.11 -12.82
C GLN A 102 0.45 13.53 -12.50
N ASN A 103 -0.50 13.69 -11.56
CA ASN A 103 -0.98 14.98 -11.12
C ASN A 103 0.16 15.81 -10.51
N TRP A 104 0.95 15.23 -9.61
CA TRP A 104 1.95 15.98 -8.84
C TRP A 104 3.36 16.04 -9.46
N SER A 105 3.62 15.28 -10.53
CA SER A 105 4.92 15.30 -11.26
C SER A 105 5.03 16.46 -12.26
N CYS A 106 3.91 16.92 -12.80
CA CYS A 106 3.88 17.81 -13.97
C CYS A 106 3.72 19.30 -13.63
N HIS A 107 3.88 19.70 -12.36
CA HIS A 107 3.53 21.05 -11.93
C HIS A 107 4.73 21.92 -11.55
N PRO A 108 4.65 23.24 -11.87
CA PRO A 108 5.64 24.22 -11.44
C PRO A 108 5.68 24.33 -9.91
N ALA A 109 6.71 25.03 -9.39
CA ALA A 109 7.00 25.15 -7.96
C ALA A 109 5.72 25.30 -7.11
N PRO A 110 5.52 24.46 -6.08
CA PRO A 110 4.26 24.41 -5.35
C PRO A 110 3.99 25.75 -4.70
N THR A 111 2.78 26.30 -4.84
CA THR A 111 2.31 27.41 -4.00
C THR A 111 1.88 26.89 -2.64
N GLY A 112 1.76 27.74 -1.62
CA GLY A 112 1.27 27.29 -0.30
C GLY A 112 -0.13 26.64 -0.35
N ALA A 113 -1.00 27.07 -1.26
CA ALA A 113 -2.30 26.43 -1.50
C ALA A 113 -2.17 25.02 -2.11
N ARG A 114 -1.32 24.88 -3.14
CA ARG A 114 -1.00 23.59 -3.77
C ARG A 114 -0.35 22.63 -2.79
N LEU A 115 0.49 23.12 -1.88
CA LEU A 115 1.10 22.29 -0.85
C LEU A 115 0.03 21.72 0.10
N ARG A 116 -0.94 22.53 0.53
CA ARG A 116 -2.06 22.02 1.35
C ARG A 116 -2.91 20.99 0.63
N GLU A 117 -3.17 21.19 -0.67
CA GLU A 117 -3.83 20.19 -1.51
C GLU A 117 -3.02 18.89 -1.57
N PHE A 118 -1.70 18.99 -1.75
CA PHE A 118 -0.80 17.85 -1.73
C PHE A 118 -0.87 17.07 -0.42
N HIS A 119 -0.76 17.74 0.73
CA HIS A 119 -0.90 17.08 2.04
C HIS A 119 -2.27 16.42 2.22
N ARG A 120 -3.34 17.06 1.74
CA ARG A 120 -4.70 16.49 1.77
C ARG A 120 -4.81 15.24 0.92
N ASP A 121 -4.26 15.25 -0.29
CA ASP A 121 -4.27 14.10 -1.20
C ASP A 121 -3.47 12.93 -0.62
N VAL A 122 -2.31 13.20 -0.01
CA VAL A 122 -1.52 12.17 0.69
C VAL A 122 -2.30 11.60 1.88
N ALA A 123 -2.93 12.44 2.70
CA ALA A 123 -3.76 11.99 3.82
C ALA A 123 -4.97 11.15 3.36
N CYS A 124 -5.57 11.52 2.22
CA CYS A 124 -6.63 10.75 1.58
C CYS A 124 -6.12 9.37 1.14
N LEU A 125 -4.95 9.28 0.52
CA LEU A 125 -4.33 8.02 0.13
C LEU A 125 -4.04 7.11 1.35
N VAL A 126 -3.56 7.68 2.45
CA VAL A 126 -3.37 6.94 3.71
C VAL A 126 -4.71 6.42 4.25
N SER A 127 -5.77 7.25 4.24
CA SER A 127 -7.11 6.85 4.70
C SER A 127 -7.71 5.73 3.85
N ILE A 128 -7.46 5.74 2.53
CA ILE A 128 -7.83 4.66 1.63
C ILE A 128 -7.13 3.36 2.04
N LEU A 129 -5.82 3.42 2.30
CA LEU A 129 -5.06 2.24 2.74
C LEU A 129 -5.50 1.74 4.11
N ASP A 130 -5.87 2.62 5.03
CA ASP A 130 -6.48 2.25 6.31
C ASP A 130 -7.77 1.44 6.09
N GLY A 131 -8.61 1.86 5.14
CA GLY A 131 -9.81 1.14 4.74
C GLY A 131 -9.52 -0.25 4.15
N VAL A 132 -8.52 -0.34 3.27
CA VAL A 132 -8.07 -1.62 2.67
C VAL A 132 -7.53 -2.57 3.74
N VAL A 133 -6.66 -2.08 4.64
CA VAL A 133 -6.12 -2.88 5.75
C VAL A 133 -7.24 -3.35 6.68
N SER A 134 -8.26 -2.52 6.93
CA SER A 134 -9.37 -2.87 7.83
C SER A 134 -10.29 -3.93 7.24
N THR A 135 -10.42 -3.97 5.90
CA THR A 135 -11.28 -4.92 5.17
C THR A 135 -10.55 -6.20 4.73
N ALA A 136 -9.21 -6.20 4.68
CA ALA A 136 -8.43 -7.39 4.37
C ALA A 136 -8.63 -8.48 5.44
N PRO A 137 -8.97 -9.73 5.05
CA PRO A 137 -9.24 -10.80 6.00
C PRO A 137 -8.04 -10.97 6.93
N ARG A 138 -8.30 -11.01 8.24
CA ARG A 138 -7.28 -11.39 9.23
C ARG A 138 -6.89 -12.83 8.91
N ALA A 139 -5.60 -13.11 8.77
CA ALA A 139 -5.11 -14.48 8.75
C ALA A 139 -5.66 -15.17 10.00
N GLY A 140 -6.67 -16.02 9.82
CA GLY A 140 -7.22 -16.82 10.91
C GLY A 140 -6.14 -17.80 11.37
N PRO A 141 -6.10 -18.16 12.67
CA PRO A 141 -5.25 -19.27 13.09
C PRO A 141 -5.65 -20.49 12.24
N ALA A 142 -4.65 -21.09 11.58
CA ALA A 142 -4.82 -22.32 10.81
C ALA A 142 -5.70 -23.26 11.63
N ALA A 143 -6.88 -23.60 11.10
CA ALA A 143 -7.79 -24.51 11.76
C ALA A 143 -6.99 -25.78 12.09
N ALA A 144 -6.70 -25.96 13.37
CA ALA A 144 -6.12 -27.19 13.86
C ALA A 144 -7.14 -28.27 13.53
N GLY A 145 -6.82 -29.07 12.51
CA GLY A 145 -7.52 -30.31 12.24
C GLY A 145 -7.36 -31.20 13.47
N THR A 146 -8.36 -31.23 14.32
CA THR A 146 -8.63 -32.43 15.11
C THR A 146 -9.56 -33.28 14.27
N ASP A 147 -8.90 -34.09 13.45
CA ASP A 147 -9.29 -35.46 13.20
C ASP A 147 -9.74 -36.10 14.53
N GLN A 148 -11.05 -36.26 14.68
CA GLN A 148 -11.58 -37.26 15.60
C GLN A 148 -12.36 -38.25 14.74
N ALA A 149 -11.57 -39.01 13.97
CA ALA A 149 -11.94 -40.33 13.52
C ALA A 149 -12.60 -41.13 14.65
N ALA A 150 -13.75 -41.68 14.31
CA ALA A 150 -14.24 -42.98 14.71
C ALA A 150 -13.33 -43.78 15.65
N GLU A 151 -13.72 -43.88 16.92
CA GLU A 151 -13.48 -45.10 17.69
C GLU A 151 -14.73 -45.41 18.54
N ARG A 152 -15.46 -46.40 18.04
CA ARG A 152 -16.35 -47.38 18.68
C ARG A 152 -17.07 -47.03 19.98
#